data_AF-A0A920AX16-F1
#
_entry.id   AF-A0A920AX16-F1
#
_cell.length_a   1.000
_cell.length_b   1.000
_cell.length_c   1.000
_cell.angle_alpha   90.00
_cell.angle_beta   90.00
_cell.angle_gamma   90.00
#
_symmetry.space_group_name_H-M   'P 1'
#
loop_
_entity.id
_entity.type
_entity.pdbx_description
1 polymer ?
#
loop_
_entity_poly.entity_id
_entity_poly.type
_entity_poly.pdbx_seq_one_letter_code
_entity_poly.pdbx_strand_id
1 'polypeptide(L)' 'MVGQSGSGKSTIANLICRFYDVTPDQSILMEKTLKIKKESLRELIGLVTQDSILFNDSIKIIF' A
#
# COMPACT_ATOMS: atom_id res chain seq x y z
N MET A 1 -4.53 10.58 -6.66
CA MET A 1 -5.62 10.38 -7.65
C MET A 1 -6.85 11.16 -7.21
N VAL A 2 -7.51 11.87 -8.12
CA VAL A 2 -8.78 12.57 -7.87
C VAL A 2 -9.94 11.78 -8.48
N GLY A 3 -11.10 11.76 -7.83
CA GLY A 3 -12.29 11.03 -8.28
C GLY A 3 -13.32 10.86 -7.15
N GLN A 4 -14.58 10.58 -7.50
CA GLN A 4 -15.68 10.42 -6.53
C GLN A 4 -15.42 9.33 -5.49
N SER A 5 -16.01 9.44 -4.29
CA SER A 5 -15.95 8.36 -3.29
C SER A 5 -16.44 7.04 -3.90
N GLY A 6 -15.77 5.94 -3.58
CA GLY A 6 -16.08 4.62 -4.17
C GLY A 6 -15.46 4.32 -5.54
N SER A 7 -14.76 5.28 -6.18
CA SER A 7 -14.15 5.08 -7.50
C SER A 7 -12.92 4.14 -7.53
N GLY A 8 -12.66 3.37 -6.47
CA GLY A 8 -11.55 2.41 -6.41
C GLY A 8 -10.16 3.00 -6.15
N LYS A 9 -10.03 4.29 -5.78
CA LYS A 9 -8.73 4.92 -5.47
C LYS A 9 -7.95 4.18 -4.39
N SER A 10 -8.62 3.89 -3.27
CA SER A 10 -8.03 3.15 -2.15
C SER A 10 -7.73 1.71 -2.53
N THR A 11 -8.57 1.08 -3.36
CA THR A 11 -8.35 -0.27 -3.88
C THR A 11 -7.06 -0.35 -4.69
N ILE A 12 -6.83 0.61 -5.61
CA ILE A 12 -5.60 0.66 -6.41
C ILE A 12 -4.37 0.93 -5.54
N ALA A 13 -4.47 1.87 -4.60
CA ALA A 13 -3.37 2.13 -3.66
C ALA A 13 -3.01 0.87 -2.85
N ASN A 14 -4.01 0.11 -2.40
CA ASN A 14 -3.80 -1.12 -1.64
C ASN A 14 -3.18 -2.25 -2.47
N LEU A 15 -3.55 -2.35 -3.76
CA LEU A 15 -2.97 -3.30 -4.70
C LEU A 15 -1.49 -2.99 -4.98
N ILE A 16 -1.15 -1.72 -5.21
CA ILE A 16 0.24 -1.28 -5.45
C ILE A 16 1.12 -1.55 -4.22
N CYS A 17 0.58 -1.30 -3.02
CA CYS A 17 1.27 -1.58 -1.76
C CYS A 17 1.28 -3.08 -1.38
N ARG A 18 0.72 -3.96 -2.23
CA ARG A 18 0.58 -5.41 -1.98
C ARG A 18 -0.06 -5.75 -0.63
N PHE A 19 -1.11 -5.00 -0.24
CA PHE A 19 -2.02 -5.42 0.84
C PHE A 19 -2.94 -6.56 0.40
N TYR A 20 -3.17 -6.70 -0.90
CA TYR A 20 -3.83 -7.84 -1.51
C TYR A 20 -2.87 -8.49 -2.51
N ASP A 21 -2.78 -9.82 -2.50
CA ASP A 21 -2.09 -10.55 -3.56
C ASP A 21 -3.10 -10.80 -4.70
N VAL A 22 -2.69 -10.50 -5.92
CA VAL A 22 -3.45 -10.78 -7.15
C VAL A 22 -3.01 -12.11 -7.74
N THR A 23 -3.92 -12.81 -8.40
CA THR A 23 -3.56 -14.04 -9.10
C THR A 23 -2.66 -13.72 -10.32
N PRO A 24 -1.56 -14.46 -10.53
CA PRO A 24 -0.54 -14.11 -11.54
C PRO A 24 -1.05 -14.08 -12.99
N ASP A 25 -2.12 -14.82 -13.25
CA ASP A 25 -2.79 -14.94 -14.55
C ASP A 25 -3.58 -13.68 -14.95
N GLN A 26 -3.81 -12.75 -14.03
CA GLN A 26 -4.67 -11.59 -14.27
C GLN A 26 -3.94 -10.30 -14.65
N SER A 27 -2.60 -10.22 -14.57
CA SER A 27 -1.89 -9.01 -15.06
C SER A 27 -0.38 -9.17 -15.27
N ILE A 28 0.05 -8.83 -16.49
CA ILE A 28 1.44 -8.89 -16.98
C ILE A 28 2.40 -8.00 -16.15
N LEU A 29 1.91 -6.88 -15.62
CA LEU A 29 2.71 -5.97 -14.81
C LEU A 29 2.91 -6.47 -13.37
N MET A 30 1.94 -7.23 -12.84
CA MET A 30 2.02 -7.74 -11.46
C MET A 30 2.97 -8.93 -11.33
N GLU A 31 3.19 -9.72 -12.38
CA GLU A 31 4.11 -10.86 -12.32
C GLU A 31 5.55 -10.46 -11.95
N LYS A 32 6.03 -9.32 -12.47
CA LYS A 32 7.34 -8.77 -12.09
C LYS A 32 7.34 -8.20 -10.67
N THR A 33 6.27 -7.51 -10.28
CA THR A 33 6.11 -6.93 -8.93
C THR A 33 5.97 -8.01 -7.85
N LEU A 34 5.37 -9.16 -8.17
CA LEU A 34 5.26 -10.32 -7.28
C LEU A 34 6.62 -10.97 -6.99
N LYS A 35 7.59 -10.86 -7.91
CA LYS A 35 8.98 -11.35 -7.72
C LYS A 35 9.79 -10.49 -6.74
N ILE A 36 9.36 -9.26 -6.45
CA ILE A 36 9.98 -8.40 -5.45
C ILE A 36 9.54 -8.86 -4.06
N LYS A 37 10.47 -8.94 -3.10
CA LYS A 37 10.14 -9.20 -1.70
C LYS A 37 9.27 -8.08 -1.13
N LYS A 38 8.25 -8.42 -0.33
CA LYS A 38 7.30 -7.45 0.22
C LYS A 38 8.01 -6.42 1.11
N GLU A 39 9.04 -6.85 1.83
CA GLU A 39 9.87 -6.00 2.69
C GLU A 39 10.57 -4.91 1.88
N SER A 40 11.30 -5.29 0.84
CA SER A 40 12.01 -4.35 -0.04
C SER A 40 11.06 -3.42 -0.79
N LEU A 41 9.85 -3.87 -1.15
CA LEU A 41 8.84 -3.00 -1.74
C LEU A 41 8.33 -1.95 -0.73
N ARG A 42 8.11 -2.35 0.53
CA ARG A 42 7.63 -1.46 1.59
C ARG A 42 8.68 -0.45 2.04
N GLU A 43 9.97 -0.76 1.93
CA GLU A 43 11.05 0.21 2.16
C GLU A 43 11.05 1.37 1.15
N LEU A 44 10.50 1.15 -0.05
CA LEU A 44 10.43 2.15 -1.11
C LEU A 44 9.13 2.98 -1.09
N ILE A 45 8.16 2.63 -0.25
CA ILE A 45 6.82 3.23 -0.25
C ILE A 45 6.41 3.66 1.15
N GLY A 46 6.21 4.96 1.35
CA GLY A 46 5.50 5.50 2.51
C GLY A 46 4.01 5.60 2.21
N LEU A 47 3.17 4.86 2.95
CA LEU A 47 1.71 4.96 2.85
C LEU A 47 1.15 5.75 4.03
N VAL A 48 0.30 6.74 3.73
CA VAL A 48 -0.54 7.42 4.71
C VAL A 48 -1.98 6.96 4.51
N THR A 49 -2.55 6.30 5.51
CA THR A 49 -3.93 5.79 5.47
C THR A 49 -4.93 6.90 5.75
N GLN A 50 -6.16 6.74 5.27
CA GLN A 50 -7.24 7.69 5.52
C GLN A 50 -7.68 7.69 7.01
N ASP A 51 -7.73 6.51 7.62
CA ASP A 51 -7.92 6.35 9.06
C ASP A 51 -6.56 6.30 9.77
N SER A 52 -6.47 6.97 10.93
CA SER A 52 -5.25 6.98 11.73
C SER A 52 -5.15 5.69 12.55
N ILE A 53 -3.99 5.03 12.48
CA ILE A 53 -3.64 3.92 13.38
C ILE A 53 -2.73 4.48 14.45
N LEU A 54 -3.20 4.51 15.70
CA LEU A 54 -2.43 4.96 16.84
C LEU A 54 -2.00 3.75 17.68
N PHE A 55 -0.72 3.68 18.01
CA PHE A 55 -0.21 2.69 18.96
C PHE A 55 -0.46 3.19 20.39
N ASN A 56 -0.67 2.26 21.33
CA ASN A 56 -0.76 2.59 22.75
C ASN A 56 0.65 2.88 23.32
N ASP A 57 1.26 3.94 22.80
CA ASP A 57 2.61 4.40 23.10
C ASP A 57 2.62 5.94 23.12
N SER A 58 3.73 6.54 23.55
CA SER A 58 3.90 7.99 23.63
C SER A 58 4.50 8.57 22.35
N ILE A 59 4.17 9.83 22.05
CA ILE A 59 4.78 10.56 20.94
C ILE A 59 6.20 10.95 21.33
N LYS A 60 7.20 10.45 20.61
CA LYS A 60 8.60 10.89 20.76
C LYS A 60 8.80 12.20 20.00
N ILE A 61 8.99 13.29 20.73
CA ILE A 61 9.41 14.57 20.16
C ILE A 61 10.95 14.56 20.06
N ILE A 62 11.47 14.70 18.85
CA ILE A 62 12.90 14.88 18.59
C ILE A 62 13.09 16.36 18.28
N PHE A 63 13.72 17.10 19.19
CA PHE A 63 14.21 18.46 18.94
C PHE A 63 15.64 18.41 18.43
#